data_AF-A0A955PNL1-F1
#
_entry.id   AF-A0A955PNL1-F1
#
_cell.length_a   1.000
_cell.length_b   1.000
_cell.length_c   1.000
_cell.angle_alpha   90.00
_cell.angle_beta   90.00
_cell.angle_gamma   90.00
#
_symmetry.space_group_name_H-M   'P 1'
#
loop_
_entity.id
_entity.type
_entity.pdbx_description
1 polymer ?
#
loop_
_entity_poly.entity_id
_entity_poly.type
_entity_poly.pdbx_seq_one_letter_code
_entity_poly.pdbx_strand_id
1 'polypeptide(L)'
;MTQTSLGFEQVCRSLSDLTLTAQVEQACQSRAMLSGEDLSELLIRADEPVDFYPEAFQKRQLDLLSKVGTVVIDPVPEGQTNGASSKSFNAATKIKMSPLSGAGLFRIGESGRLYLITKSEHYHAPLGHSFPGYALIERARG
;
A
#
# COMPACT_ATOMS: atom_id res chain seq x y z
N MET A 1 17.87 -29.77 -17.98
CA MET A 1 17.97 -28.89 -16.81
C MET A 1 17.81 -27.46 -17.30
N THR A 2 16.61 -26.91 -17.22
CA THR A 2 16.30 -25.54 -17.61
C THR A 2 16.88 -24.60 -16.57
N GLN A 3 17.77 -23.72 -17.01
CA GLN A 3 18.46 -22.73 -16.19
C GLN A 3 17.45 -21.65 -15.83
N THR A 4 16.86 -21.72 -14.64
CA THR A 4 15.99 -20.64 -14.11
C THR A 4 16.85 -19.40 -13.96
N SER A 5 16.56 -18.35 -14.71
CA SER A 5 17.24 -17.06 -14.55
C SER A 5 16.92 -16.50 -13.17
N LEU A 6 17.93 -16.18 -12.37
CA LEU A 6 17.81 -15.47 -11.08
C LEU A 6 17.42 -13.99 -11.24
N GLY A 7 16.74 -13.64 -12.34
CA GLY A 7 16.32 -12.28 -12.64
C GLY A 7 15.06 -11.89 -11.86
N PHE A 8 14.88 -10.59 -11.64
CA PHE A 8 13.61 -10.07 -11.18
C PHE A 8 12.55 -10.30 -12.27
N GLU A 9 11.47 -11.01 -11.94
CA GLU A 9 10.32 -11.18 -12.82
C GLU A 9 9.28 -10.11 -12.50
N GLN A 10 9.08 -9.18 -13.44
CA GLN A 10 8.06 -8.15 -13.30
C GLN A 10 6.67 -8.78 -13.38
N VAL A 11 5.86 -8.54 -12.35
CA VAL A 11 4.47 -9.00 -12.30
C VAL A 11 3.56 -7.86 -12.70
N CYS A 12 2.89 -8.01 -13.84
CA CYS A 12 1.92 -7.06 -14.35
C CYS A 12 0.62 -7.81 -14.70
N ARG A 13 -0.49 -7.45 -14.06
CA ARG A 13 -1.75 -8.20 -14.14
C ARG A 13 -2.97 -7.27 -14.13
N SER A 14 -4.02 -7.65 -14.85
CA SER A 14 -5.37 -7.05 -14.80
C SER A 14 -6.29 -7.82 -13.85
N LEU A 15 -7.55 -7.38 -13.68
CA LEU A 15 -8.54 -8.16 -12.93
C LEU A 15 -8.87 -9.48 -13.62
N SER A 16 -8.92 -9.47 -14.95
CA SER A 16 -9.17 -10.65 -15.79
C SER A 16 -8.03 -11.65 -15.77
N ASP A 17 -6.79 -11.23 -15.47
CA ASP A 17 -5.66 -12.15 -15.32
C ASP A 17 -5.65 -12.86 -13.94
N LEU A 18 -6.30 -12.26 -12.93
CA LEU A 18 -6.32 -12.78 -11.55
C LEU A 18 -7.57 -13.60 -11.23
N THR A 19 -8.62 -13.47 -12.04
CA THR A 19 -9.93 -14.08 -11.80
C THR A 19 -10.50 -14.63 -13.10
N LEU A 20 -11.71 -15.20 -13.05
CA LEU A 20 -12.37 -15.70 -14.26
C LEU A 20 -12.91 -14.50 -15.05
N THR A 21 -12.54 -14.36 -16.32
CA THR A 21 -13.03 -13.30 -17.22
C THR A 21 -14.55 -13.18 -17.20
N ALA A 22 -15.26 -14.31 -17.25
CA ALA A 22 -16.73 -14.33 -17.17
C ALA A 22 -17.27 -13.71 -15.85
N GLN A 23 -16.56 -13.85 -14.74
CA GLN A 23 -16.95 -13.24 -13.47
C GLN A 23 -16.71 -11.72 -13.48
N VAL A 24 -15.61 -11.26 -14.08
CA VAL A 24 -15.31 -9.84 -14.27
C VAL A 24 -16.37 -9.18 -15.15
N GLU A 25 -16.72 -9.80 -16.27
CA GLU A 25 -17.78 -9.32 -17.17
C GLU A 25 -19.13 -9.18 -16.45
N GLN A 26 -19.53 -10.18 -15.65
CA GLN A 26 -20.76 -10.12 -14.86
C GLN A 26 -20.72 -9.02 -13.79
N ALA A 27 -19.57 -8.78 -13.16
CA ALA A 27 -19.40 -7.68 -12.22
C ALA A 27 -19.52 -6.31 -12.91
N CYS A 28 -18.90 -6.14 -14.08
CA CYS A 28 -19.01 -4.93 -14.89
C CYS A 28 -20.45 -4.67 -15.36
N GLN A 29 -21.15 -5.71 -15.85
CA GLN A 29 -22.57 -5.61 -16.23
C GLN A 29 -23.45 -5.20 -15.04
N SER A 30 -23.23 -5.82 -13.88
CA SER A 30 -23.97 -5.48 -12.65
C SER A 30 -23.72 -4.03 -12.23
N ARG A 31 -22.47 -3.56 -12.28
CA ARG A 31 -22.11 -2.17 -11.95
C ARG A 31 -22.71 -1.18 -12.94
N ALA A 32 -22.59 -1.42 -14.25
CA ALA A 32 -23.19 -0.58 -15.29
C ALA A 32 -24.69 -0.41 -15.06
N MET A 33 -25.39 -1.51 -14.75
CA MET A 33 -26.82 -1.47 -14.46
C MET A 33 -27.17 -0.67 -13.20
N LEU A 34 -26.37 -0.80 -12.13
CA LEU A 34 -26.65 -0.14 -10.83
C LEU A 34 -26.25 1.34 -10.80
N SER A 35 -25.20 1.73 -11.53
CA SER A 35 -24.61 3.07 -11.49
C SER A 35 -24.97 3.94 -12.69
N GLY A 36 -25.34 3.32 -13.83
CA GLY A 36 -25.49 4.01 -15.12
C GLY A 36 -24.16 4.31 -15.82
N GLU A 37 -23.03 3.82 -15.30
CA GLU A 37 -21.73 3.91 -15.96
C GLU A 37 -21.70 3.12 -17.28
N ASP A 38 -20.84 3.53 -18.21
CA ASP A 38 -20.68 2.85 -19.49
C ASP A 38 -20.01 1.47 -19.30
N LEU A 39 -20.66 0.42 -19.83
CA LEU A 39 -20.17 -0.95 -19.70
C LEU A 39 -18.80 -1.13 -20.38
N SER A 40 -18.61 -0.52 -21.55
CA SER A 40 -17.36 -0.61 -22.31
C SER A 40 -16.20 -0.01 -21.51
N GLU A 41 -16.39 1.15 -20.88
CA GLU A 41 -15.39 1.78 -20.01
C GLU A 41 -15.04 0.92 -18.80
N LEU A 42 -16.04 0.27 -18.18
CA LEU A 42 -15.82 -0.63 -17.05
C LEU A 42 -15.00 -1.87 -17.44
N LEU A 43 -15.29 -2.46 -18.61
CA LEU A 43 -14.53 -3.60 -19.14
C LEU A 43 -13.09 -3.22 -19.47
N ILE A 44 -12.87 -2.07 -20.13
CA ILE A 44 -11.53 -1.55 -20.42
C ILE A 44 -10.74 -1.34 -19.13
N ARG A 45 -11.36 -0.74 -18.11
CA ARG A 45 -10.72 -0.52 -16.80
C ARG A 45 -10.36 -1.84 -16.11
N ALA A 46 -11.20 -2.86 -16.25
CA ALA A 46 -10.96 -4.17 -15.65
C ALA A 46 -9.80 -4.94 -16.31
N ASP A 47 -9.63 -4.77 -17.63
CA ASP A 47 -8.56 -5.38 -18.41
C ASP A 47 -7.25 -4.58 -18.41
N GLU A 48 -7.27 -3.34 -17.91
CA GLU A 48 -6.05 -2.56 -17.78
C GLU A 48 -5.08 -3.25 -16.81
N PRO A 49 -3.84 -3.56 -17.24
CA PRO A 49 -2.88 -4.22 -16.37
C PRO A 49 -2.26 -3.22 -15.38
N VAL A 50 -1.93 -3.70 -14.17
CA VAL A 50 -1.19 -2.96 -13.15
C VAL A 50 0.16 -3.60 -12.96
N ASP A 51 1.23 -2.80 -13.05
CA ASP A 51 2.55 -3.19 -12.62
C ASP A 51 2.61 -3.23 -11.09
N PHE A 52 2.90 -4.39 -10.52
CA PHE A 52 2.92 -4.58 -9.07
C PHE A 52 4.19 -4.01 -8.43
N TYR A 53 5.24 -3.78 -9.22
CA TYR A 53 6.50 -3.24 -8.72
C TYR A 53 7.19 -2.35 -9.77
N PRO A 54 6.60 -1.18 -10.08
CA PRO A 54 7.14 -0.28 -11.08
C PRO A 54 8.48 0.32 -10.63
N GLU A 55 9.34 0.62 -11.60
CA GLU A 55 10.69 1.18 -11.36
C GLU A 55 10.64 2.45 -10.50
N ALA A 56 9.64 3.31 -10.71
CA ALA A 56 9.45 4.51 -9.89
C ALA A 56 9.26 4.20 -8.40
N PHE A 57 8.51 3.13 -8.09
CA PHE A 57 8.30 2.69 -6.71
C PHE A 57 9.57 2.08 -6.13
N GLN A 58 10.29 1.26 -6.89
CA GLN A 58 11.60 0.72 -6.50
C GLN A 58 12.59 1.84 -6.19
N LYS A 59 12.76 2.80 -7.11
CA LYS A 59 13.65 3.95 -6.95
C LYS A 59 13.30 4.75 -5.70
N ARG A 60 12.00 5.01 -5.48
CA ARG A 60 11.55 5.72 -4.28
C ARG A 60 11.94 4.99 -3.00
N GLN A 61 11.85 3.66 -2.97
CA GLN A 61 12.27 2.87 -1.81
C GLN A 61 13.78 2.94 -1.56
N LEU A 62 14.59 2.92 -2.62
CA LEU A 62 16.04 3.11 -2.50
C LEU A 62 16.41 4.50 -1.97
N ASP A 63 15.73 5.54 -2.46
CA ASP A 63 15.94 6.92 -1.98
C ASP A 63 15.62 7.06 -0.47
N LEU A 64 14.54 6.41 -0.03
CA LEU A 64 14.11 6.43 1.38
C LEU A 64 15.04 5.66 2.30
N LEU A 65 15.70 4.60 1.81
CA LEU A 65 16.63 3.80 2.60
C LEU A 65 17.75 4.66 3.20
N SER A 66 18.26 5.62 2.44
CA SER A 66 19.31 6.56 2.90
C SER A 66 18.87 7.49 4.03
N LYS A 67 17.56 7.63 4.25
CA LYS A 67 16.96 8.57 5.22
C LYS A 67 16.45 7.91 6.48
N VAL A 68 16.55 6.59 6.60
CA VAL A 68 16.05 5.85 7.77
C VAL A 68 16.71 6.37 9.04
N GLY A 69 15.89 6.60 10.07
CA GLY A 69 16.32 7.15 11.35
C GLY A 69 16.41 8.68 11.39
N THR A 70 16.31 9.38 10.27
CA THR A 70 16.34 10.85 10.22
C THR A 70 14.94 11.45 10.35
N VAL A 71 14.86 12.72 10.74
CA VAL A 71 13.62 13.52 10.73
C VAL A 71 13.38 13.99 9.30
N VAL A 72 12.24 13.62 8.71
CA VAL A 72 11.91 13.88 7.30
C VAL A 72 10.69 14.80 7.13
N ILE A 73 9.92 15.01 8.20
CA ILE A 73 8.85 16.00 8.31
C ILE A 73 8.88 16.63 9.71
N ASP A 74 8.19 17.75 9.89
CA ASP A 74 8.02 18.34 11.21
C ASP A 74 7.30 17.37 12.17
N PRO A 75 7.76 17.23 13.43
CA PRO A 75 7.07 16.41 14.42
C PRO A 75 5.66 16.94 14.72
N VAL A 76 4.76 16.02 15.09
CA VAL A 76 3.43 16.42 15.59
C VAL A 76 3.62 17.26 16.85
N PRO A 77 2.97 18.44 16.95
CA PRO A 77 3.08 19.30 18.12
C PRO A 77 2.70 18.57 19.42
N GLU A 78 3.44 18.83 20.48
CA GLU A 78 3.11 18.33 21.82
C GLU A 78 1.84 19.03 22.34
N GLY A 79 1.05 18.32 23.17
CA GLY A 79 -0.20 18.86 23.74
C GLY A 79 -1.48 18.08 23.40
N GLN A 80 -1.37 16.88 22.80
CA GLN A 80 -2.51 15.98 22.72
C GLN A 80 -3.06 15.66 24.11
N THR A 81 -4.38 15.70 24.27
CA THR A 81 -5.02 15.33 25.54
C THR A 81 -4.89 13.83 25.73
N ASN A 82 -4.35 13.39 26.88
CA ASN A 82 -4.17 11.96 27.18
C ASN A 82 -5.50 11.21 27.45
N GLY A 83 -6.65 11.84 27.17
CA GLY A 83 -7.97 11.33 27.53
C GLY A 83 -8.09 10.95 29.01
N ALA A 84 -8.97 10.00 29.32
CA ALA A 84 -9.14 9.42 30.65
C ALA A 84 -8.20 8.22 30.90
N SER A 85 -6.93 8.34 30.50
CA SER A 85 -5.94 7.27 30.66
C SER A 85 -5.27 7.28 32.04
N SER A 86 -4.74 6.13 32.47
CA SER A 86 -3.99 6.03 33.72
C SER A 86 -2.56 6.58 33.58
N LYS A 87 -1.97 7.04 34.69
CA LYS A 87 -0.58 7.53 34.70
C LYS A 87 0.42 6.46 34.22
N SER A 88 0.19 5.20 34.59
CA SER A 88 1.06 4.09 34.20
C SER A 88 0.96 3.77 32.70
N PHE A 89 -0.24 3.86 32.12
CA PHE A 89 -0.42 3.68 30.67
C PHE A 89 0.25 4.82 29.89
N ASN A 90 0.06 6.07 30.31
CA ASN A 90 0.69 7.23 29.67
C ASN A 90 2.22 7.14 29.71
N ALA A 91 2.79 6.69 30.84
CA ALA A 91 4.24 6.51 30.96
C ALA A 91 4.79 5.40 30.06
N ALA A 92 3.99 4.35 29.79
CA ALA A 92 4.38 3.24 28.93
C ALA A 92 4.14 3.51 27.43
N THR A 93 3.30 4.49 27.08
CA THR A 93 2.91 4.78 25.71
C THR A 93 4.03 5.49 24.95
N LYS A 94 4.39 4.98 23.77
CA LYS A 94 5.44 5.53 22.91
C LYS A 94 4.86 6.25 21.69
N ILE A 95 4.10 7.33 21.95
CA ILE A 95 3.37 8.10 20.93
C ILE A 95 4.28 8.58 19.79
N LYS A 96 5.52 8.94 20.10
CA LYS A 96 6.52 9.41 19.11
C LYS A 96 6.79 8.43 17.96
N MET A 97 6.52 7.14 18.16
CA MET A 97 6.63 6.10 17.13
C MET A 97 5.29 5.69 16.54
N SER A 98 4.17 6.29 16.94
CA SER A 98 2.86 6.03 16.34
C SER A 98 2.90 6.38 14.84
N PRO A 99 2.41 5.51 13.95
CA PRO A 99 2.51 5.72 12.51
C PRO A 99 1.56 6.84 12.04
N LEU A 100 2.08 7.75 11.23
CA LEU A 100 1.31 8.76 10.50
C LEU A 100 0.99 8.30 9.07
N SER A 101 1.96 7.67 8.41
CA SER A 101 1.83 7.20 7.03
C SER A 101 2.89 6.13 6.74
N GLY A 102 2.71 5.37 5.66
CA GLY A 102 3.64 4.36 5.21
C GLY A 102 3.70 4.25 3.69
N ALA A 103 4.86 3.81 3.19
CA ALA A 103 5.08 3.51 1.78
C ALA A 103 6.14 2.40 1.65
N GLY A 104 5.80 1.31 0.96
CA GLY A 104 6.64 0.13 0.84
C GLY A 104 7.08 -0.37 2.21
N LEU A 105 8.40 -0.53 2.38
CA LEU A 105 9.03 -0.98 3.62
C LEU A 105 9.25 0.15 4.64
N PHE A 106 8.60 1.30 4.50
CA PHE A 106 8.84 2.47 5.34
C PHE A 106 7.57 3.01 5.98
N ARG A 107 7.73 3.63 7.15
CA ARG A 107 6.70 4.44 7.79
C ARG A 107 7.27 5.68 8.47
N ILE A 108 6.44 6.71 8.61
CA ILE A 108 6.78 7.92 9.34
C ILE A 108 6.02 7.91 10.66
N GLY A 109 6.71 8.19 11.76
CA GLY A 109 6.09 8.30 13.09
C GLY A 109 5.72 9.73 13.47
N GLU A 110 4.97 9.93 14.55
CA GLU A 110 4.62 11.27 15.07
C GLU A 110 5.84 12.13 15.43
N SER A 111 7.01 11.53 15.67
CA SER A 111 8.28 12.25 15.79
C SER A 111 8.80 12.87 14.49
N GLY A 112 8.12 12.66 13.37
CA GLY A 112 8.57 13.05 12.03
C GLY A 112 9.71 12.20 11.47
N ARG A 113 10.13 11.15 12.20
CA ARG A 113 11.21 10.26 11.76
C ARG A 113 10.74 9.18 10.80
N LEU A 114 11.61 8.82 9.86
CA LEU A 114 11.42 7.70 8.95
C LEU A 114 11.93 6.39 9.57
N TYR A 115 11.13 5.34 9.53
CA TYR A 115 11.42 4.02 10.07
C TYR A 115 11.35 2.96 8.96
N LEU A 116 12.20 1.94 9.07
CA LEU A 116 12.22 0.75 8.22
C LEU A 116 11.49 -0.41 8.92
N ILE A 117 10.58 -1.10 8.24
CA ILE A 117 9.66 -2.09 8.83
C ILE A 117 10.00 -3.54 8.46
N THR A 118 11.16 -4.05 8.91
CA THR A 118 11.74 -5.31 8.38
C THR A 118 11.43 -6.60 9.13
N LYS A 119 10.98 -6.59 10.41
CA LYS A 119 10.93 -7.85 11.19
C LYS A 119 9.72 -8.09 12.10
N SER A 120 9.03 -7.05 12.58
CA SER A 120 7.88 -7.22 13.50
C SER A 120 6.57 -6.68 12.95
N GLU A 121 6.62 -5.82 11.93
CA GLU A 121 5.45 -5.22 11.28
C GLU A 121 5.09 -5.94 9.96
N HIS A 122 5.95 -6.85 9.51
CA HIS A 122 5.77 -7.64 8.28
C HIS A 122 4.55 -8.56 8.31
N TYR A 123 4.06 -8.94 9.50
CA TYR A 123 2.82 -9.71 9.63
C TYR A 123 1.59 -8.93 9.15
N HIS A 124 1.65 -7.60 9.19
CA HIS A 124 0.52 -6.73 8.83
C HIS A 124 0.70 -6.07 7.45
N ALA A 125 1.89 -6.17 6.84
CA ALA A 125 2.20 -5.59 5.53
C ALA A 125 3.15 -6.50 4.72
N PRO A 126 2.73 -7.70 4.31
CA PRO A 126 3.59 -8.64 3.56
C PRO A 126 4.09 -8.07 2.23
N LEU A 127 3.34 -7.13 1.63
CA LEU A 127 3.69 -6.42 0.40
C LEU A 127 4.13 -4.96 0.66
N GLY A 128 4.34 -4.59 1.93
CA GLY A 128 4.57 -3.22 2.35
C GLY A 128 3.31 -2.34 2.32
N HIS A 129 3.46 -1.09 2.72
CA HIS A 129 2.40 -0.09 2.68
C HIS A 129 2.19 0.45 1.26
N SER A 130 0.96 0.78 0.90
CA SER A 130 0.62 1.37 -0.41
C SER A 130 1.19 0.56 -1.58
N PHE A 131 1.07 -0.77 -1.49
CA PHE A 131 1.48 -1.68 -2.55
C PHE A 131 0.77 -1.30 -3.88
N PRO A 132 1.51 -1.07 -4.98
CA PRO A 132 0.93 -0.62 -6.25
C PRO A 132 -0.19 -1.51 -6.79
N GLY A 133 -0.10 -2.83 -6.59
CA GLY A 133 -1.14 -3.77 -7.03
C GLY A 133 -2.50 -3.58 -6.35
N TYR A 134 -2.60 -2.84 -5.24
CA TYR A 134 -3.89 -2.47 -4.66
C TYR A 134 -4.74 -1.58 -5.57
N ALA A 135 -4.17 -0.98 -6.62
CA ALA A 135 -4.95 -0.32 -7.66
C ALA A 135 -6.01 -1.24 -8.31
N LEU A 136 -5.76 -2.56 -8.36
CA LEU A 136 -6.77 -3.53 -8.82
C LEU A 136 -7.97 -3.61 -7.88
N ILE A 137 -7.77 -3.45 -6.56
CA ILE A 137 -8.88 -3.41 -5.59
C ILE A 137 -9.72 -2.16 -5.81
N GLU A 138 -9.08 -1.01 -6.04
CA GLU A 138 -9.81 0.23 -6.35
C GLU A 138 -10.61 0.11 -7.64
N ARG A 139 -10.04 -0.51 -8.69
CA ARG A 139 -10.76 -0.81 -9.93
C ARG A 139 -11.94 -1.76 -9.71
N ALA A 140 -11.80 -2.74 -8.80
CA ALA A 140 -12.87 -3.68 -8.47
C ALA A 140 -13.97 -3.06 -7.58
N ARG A 141 -13.65 -2.02 -6.80
CA ARG A 141 -14.63 -1.26 -6.00
C ARG A 141 -15.51 -0.37 -6.88
N GLY A 142 -14.99 0.10 -8.01
CA GLY A 142 -15.67 0.88 -9.04
C GLY A 142 -15.72 2.37 -8.72
#